data_AF-A0A955B857-F1
#
_entry.id   AF-A0A955B857-F1
#
_cell.length_a   1.000
_cell.length_b   1.000
_cell.length_c   1.000
_cell.angle_alpha   90.00
_cell.angle_beta   90.00
_cell.angle_gamma   90.00
#
_symmetry.space_group_name_H-M   'P 1'
#
loop_
_entity.id
_entity.type
_entity.pdbx_description
1 polymer ?
#
loop_
_entity_poly.entity_id
_entity_poly.type
_entity_poly.pdbx_seq_one_letter_code
_entity_poly.pdbx_strand_id
1 'polypeptide(L)'
;DDQHGTAIVVLAALTNALKLVGKPIESIRIVINGAGAAGAAITKLLLHCGATNIVVCDRAGAIYADRGNLTDLKQWIADNTNRDSAAGTLADVMSGADVFIGVSSRDVLTVEDVRQMETDAIVFALANPDPEITPEEAEPHVKVMATGRSDYPNQINNVLCFPGLFRGLLDVRARQVNDEMKIAAAQAIASIISDNELHPEYVVPSVFDQRVATAVAEAVSLKAIETGVARRSQVPRQMEAEPGTNPGILGS
;
A
#
# COMPACT_ATOMS: atom_id res chain seq x y z
N ASP A 1 -1.32 -3.46 12.83
CA ASP A 1 -0.56 -4.05 11.73
C ASP A 1 -1.36 -4.06 10.44
N ASP A 2 -2.40 -4.88 10.41
CA ASP A 2 -3.12 -5.29 9.19
C ASP A 2 -3.98 -4.22 8.52
N GLN A 3 -4.10 -3.03 9.12
CA GLN A 3 -4.88 -1.92 8.56
C GLN A 3 -3.96 -0.86 7.98
N HIS A 4 -3.32 -0.08 8.86
CA HIS A 4 -2.50 1.06 8.44
C HIS A 4 -1.20 0.65 7.78
N GLY A 5 -0.57 -0.46 8.19
CA GLY A 5 0.67 -0.92 7.55
C GLY A 5 0.40 -1.38 6.13
N THR A 6 -0.65 -2.17 5.94
CA THR A 6 -1.07 -2.60 4.60
C THR A 6 -1.39 -1.40 3.72
N ALA A 7 -2.14 -0.41 4.23
CA ALA A 7 -2.40 0.83 3.49
C ALA A 7 -1.13 1.58 3.10
N ILE A 8 -0.14 1.70 4.01
CA ILE A 8 1.13 2.37 3.76
C ILE A 8 1.93 1.66 2.66
N VAL A 9 2.09 0.34 2.75
CA VAL A 9 2.91 -0.42 1.79
C VAL A 9 2.20 -0.51 0.44
N VAL A 10 0.87 -0.62 0.42
CA VAL A 10 0.07 -0.52 -0.82
C VAL A 10 0.26 0.84 -1.48
N LEU A 11 0.17 1.93 -0.72
CA LEU A 11 0.42 3.27 -1.26
C LEU A 11 1.85 3.41 -1.80
N ALA A 12 2.84 2.84 -1.13
CA ALA A 12 4.24 2.86 -1.58
C ALA A 12 4.42 2.16 -2.93
N ALA A 13 3.93 0.92 -3.03
CA ALA A 13 3.98 0.14 -4.26
C ALA A 13 3.18 0.82 -5.39
N LEU A 14 1.98 1.33 -5.09
CA LEU A 14 1.14 2.01 -6.06
C LEU A 14 1.80 3.30 -6.56
N THR A 15 2.46 4.06 -5.69
CA THR A 15 3.18 5.28 -6.08
C THR A 15 4.23 4.98 -7.15
N ASN A 16 5.01 3.91 -6.99
CA ASN A 16 6.01 3.50 -7.95
C ASN A 16 5.40 2.86 -9.21
N ALA A 17 4.35 2.05 -9.08
CA ALA A 17 3.63 1.50 -10.22
C ALA A 17 3.01 2.60 -11.10
N LEU A 18 2.43 3.64 -10.49
CA LEU A 18 1.86 4.79 -11.19
C LEU A 18 2.91 5.65 -11.91
N LYS A 19 4.08 5.84 -11.30
CA LYS A 19 5.22 6.47 -11.99
C LYS A 19 5.63 5.66 -13.22
N LEU A 20 5.70 4.32 -13.09
CA LEU A 20 6.10 3.43 -14.19
C LEU A 20 5.12 3.49 -15.37
N VAL A 21 3.82 3.60 -15.10
CA VAL A 21 2.78 3.68 -16.16
C VAL A 21 2.44 5.12 -16.56
N GLY A 22 3.04 6.12 -15.92
CA GLY A 22 2.84 7.54 -16.23
C GLY A 22 1.42 8.05 -15.94
N LYS A 23 0.70 7.45 -14.99
CA LYS A 23 -0.69 7.82 -14.65
C LYS A 23 -0.76 8.53 -13.28
N PRO A 24 -1.36 9.73 -13.16
CA PRO A 24 -1.54 10.39 -11.88
C PRO A 24 -2.72 9.78 -11.08
N ILE A 25 -2.65 9.78 -9.74
CA ILE A 25 -3.68 9.14 -8.87
C ILE A 25 -5.08 9.72 -9.08
N GLU A 26 -5.16 11.01 -9.37
CA GLU A 26 -6.42 11.73 -9.50
C GLU A 26 -7.20 11.36 -10.76
N SER A 27 -6.55 10.75 -11.77
CA SER A 27 -7.15 10.41 -13.06
C SER A 27 -7.45 8.92 -13.25
N ILE A 28 -7.04 8.06 -12.31
CA ILE A 28 -7.18 6.60 -12.44
C ILE A 28 -8.48 6.10 -11.79
N ARG A 29 -8.97 4.98 -12.31
CA ARG A 29 -10.07 4.21 -11.72
C ARG A 29 -9.52 3.03 -10.92
N ILE A 30 -9.82 3.01 -9.62
CA ILE A 30 -9.33 1.99 -8.68
C ILE A 30 -10.49 1.11 -8.24
N VAL A 31 -10.34 -0.21 -8.37
CA VAL A 31 -11.26 -1.20 -7.80
C VAL A 31 -10.58 -1.88 -6.62
N ILE A 32 -11.21 -1.83 -5.45
CA ILE A 32 -10.72 -2.50 -4.25
C ILE A 32 -11.69 -3.62 -3.88
N ASN A 33 -11.23 -4.87 -3.89
CA ASN A 33 -12.03 -5.99 -3.42
C ASN A 33 -11.69 -6.32 -1.98
N GLY A 34 -12.64 -6.09 -1.07
CA GLY A 34 -12.50 -6.32 0.36
C GLY A 34 -12.86 -5.09 1.19
N ALA A 35 -14.12 -4.96 1.58
CA ALA A 35 -14.60 -3.86 2.45
C ALA A 35 -14.35 -4.07 3.96
N GLY A 36 -13.29 -4.81 4.29
CA GLY A 36 -12.83 -5.01 5.67
C GLY A 36 -11.97 -3.85 6.16
N ALA A 37 -11.30 -4.06 7.29
CA ALA A 37 -10.50 -3.00 7.90
C ALA A 37 -9.28 -2.59 7.04
N ALA A 38 -8.62 -3.54 6.38
CA ALA A 38 -7.52 -3.27 5.45
C ALA A 38 -7.98 -2.45 4.23
N GLY A 39 -9.02 -2.91 3.53
CA GLY A 39 -9.53 -2.20 2.35
C GLY A 39 -10.07 -0.82 2.68
N ALA A 40 -10.74 -0.65 3.83
CA ALA A 40 -11.16 0.67 4.29
C ALA A 40 -9.98 1.59 4.62
N ALA A 41 -8.90 1.07 5.22
CA ALA A 41 -7.69 1.85 5.51
C ALA A 41 -6.95 2.25 4.22
N ILE A 42 -6.84 1.34 3.24
CA ILE A 42 -6.29 1.62 1.90
C ILE A 42 -7.14 2.72 1.25
N THR A 43 -8.46 2.54 1.17
CA THR A 43 -9.39 3.51 0.58
C THR A 43 -9.20 4.89 1.19
N LYS A 44 -9.20 5.00 2.52
CA LYS A 44 -8.99 6.27 3.24
C LYS A 44 -7.69 6.94 2.84
N LEU A 45 -6.59 6.20 2.84
CA LEU A 45 -5.28 6.75 2.55
C LEU A 45 -5.17 7.20 1.09
N LEU A 46 -5.71 6.41 0.14
CA LEU A 46 -5.74 6.77 -1.27
C LEU A 46 -6.56 8.03 -1.54
N LEU A 47 -7.73 8.17 -0.90
CA LEU A 47 -8.54 9.40 -0.98
C LEU A 47 -7.76 10.61 -0.43
N HIS A 48 -7.03 10.46 0.68
CA HIS A 48 -6.17 11.53 1.22
C HIS A 48 -5.02 11.90 0.27
N CYS A 49 -4.57 10.96 -0.56
CA CYS A 49 -3.57 11.18 -1.60
C CYS A 49 -4.13 11.72 -2.93
N GLY A 50 -5.44 11.99 -3.00
CA GLY A 50 -6.07 12.62 -4.17
C GLY A 50 -6.73 11.67 -5.15
N ALA A 51 -6.80 10.36 -4.86
CA ALA A 51 -7.61 9.45 -5.67
C ALA A 51 -9.09 9.89 -5.62
N THR A 52 -9.73 9.99 -6.77
CA THR A 52 -11.11 10.50 -6.88
C THR A 52 -12.12 9.43 -7.30
N ASN A 53 -11.67 8.38 -7.98
CA ASN A 53 -12.50 7.32 -8.53
C ASN A 53 -12.10 5.96 -7.93
N ILE A 54 -12.72 5.62 -6.80
CA ILE A 54 -12.54 4.32 -6.14
C ILE A 54 -13.89 3.62 -6.07
N VAL A 55 -13.94 2.34 -6.46
CA VAL A 55 -15.08 1.45 -6.21
C VAL A 55 -14.62 0.34 -5.29
N VAL A 56 -15.30 0.17 -4.15
CA VAL A 56 -14.99 -0.89 -3.20
C VAL A 56 -16.06 -1.98 -3.29
N CYS A 57 -15.63 -3.23 -3.44
CA CYS A 57 -16.49 -4.41 -3.46
C CYS A 57 -16.41 -5.19 -2.15
N ASP A 58 -17.52 -5.86 -1.82
CA ASP A 58 -17.53 -6.96 -0.87
C ASP A 58 -18.16 -8.22 -1.50
N ARG A 59 -18.46 -9.23 -0.68
CA ARG A 59 -19.02 -10.51 -1.12
C ARG A 59 -20.30 -10.42 -1.93
N ALA A 60 -21.06 -9.33 -1.83
CA ALA A 60 -22.30 -9.15 -2.59
C ALA A 60 -22.16 -8.06 -3.68
N GLY A 61 -20.94 -7.68 -4.06
CA GLY A 61 -20.67 -6.72 -5.14
C GLY A 61 -20.23 -5.33 -4.68
N ALA A 62 -20.32 -4.37 -5.59
CA ALA A 62 -19.94 -2.98 -5.38
C ALA A 62 -20.74 -2.33 -4.25
N ILE A 63 -20.08 -1.54 -3.39
CA ILE A 63 -20.70 -0.74 -2.33
C ILE A 63 -21.07 0.64 -2.87
N TYR A 64 -22.32 1.04 -2.65
CA TYR A 64 -22.89 2.35 -3.01
C TYR A 64 -23.96 2.73 -1.98
N ALA A 65 -24.33 4.01 -1.91
CA ALA A 65 -25.15 4.57 -0.83
C ALA A 65 -26.50 3.86 -0.61
N ASP A 66 -27.18 3.51 -1.70
CA ASP A 66 -28.54 2.94 -1.66
C ASP A 66 -28.58 1.40 -1.56
N ARG A 67 -27.43 0.74 -1.38
CA ARG A 67 -27.33 -0.73 -1.39
C ARG A 67 -28.04 -1.40 -0.20
N GLY A 68 -28.32 -0.65 0.87
CA GLY A 68 -28.94 -1.15 2.10
C GLY A 68 -28.08 -2.14 2.89
N ASN A 69 -28.44 -2.41 4.15
CA ASN A 69 -27.77 -3.38 5.03
C ASN A 69 -26.24 -3.19 5.17
N LEU A 70 -25.78 -1.95 5.15
CA LEU A 70 -24.36 -1.61 5.32
C LEU A 70 -24.03 -1.48 6.82
N THR A 71 -22.87 -2.00 7.22
CA THR A 71 -22.27 -1.67 8.52
C THR A 71 -21.74 -0.24 8.49
N ASP A 72 -21.50 0.39 9.65
CA ASP A 72 -20.97 1.77 9.72
C ASP A 72 -19.72 1.99 8.86
N LEU A 73 -18.81 1.00 8.82
CA LEU A 73 -17.61 1.06 7.99
C LEU A 73 -17.95 1.05 6.49
N LYS A 74 -18.89 0.22 6.07
CA LYS A 74 -19.32 0.13 4.67
C LYS A 74 -20.18 1.32 4.27
N GLN A 75 -20.95 1.88 5.20
CA GLN A 75 -21.68 3.13 4.99
C GLN A 75 -20.67 4.26 4.75
N TRP A 76 -19.63 4.37 5.57
CA TRP A 76 -18.56 5.33 5.33
C TRP A 76 -17.91 5.14 3.94
N ILE A 77 -17.66 3.90 3.53
CA ILE A 77 -17.15 3.61 2.17
C ILE A 77 -18.14 4.10 1.11
N ALA A 78 -19.42 3.76 1.24
CA ALA A 78 -20.47 4.16 0.31
C ALA A 78 -20.60 5.68 0.17
N ASP A 79 -20.46 6.41 1.29
CA ASP A 79 -20.61 7.87 1.32
C ASP A 79 -19.38 8.61 0.75
N ASN A 80 -18.21 7.96 0.72
CA ASN A 80 -16.93 8.60 0.37
C ASN A 80 -16.31 8.07 -0.94
N THR A 81 -16.89 7.03 -1.54
CA THR A 81 -16.38 6.39 -2.76
C THR A 81 -17.51 6.19 -3.77
N ASN A 82 -17.19 5.63 -4.93
CA ASN A 82 -18.17 5.21 -5.93
C ASN A 82 -19.20 6.30 -6.29
N ARG A 83 -18.70 7.48 -6.68
CA ARG A 83 -19.53 8.68 -6.93
C ARG A 83 -20.60 8.47 -8.01
N ASP A 84 -20.30 7.61 -8.98
CA ASP A 84 -21.21 7.26 -10.07
C ASP A 84 -22.22 6.18 -9.67
N SER A 85 -22.19 5.72 -8.42
CA SER A 85 -23.06 4.67 -7.89
C SER A 85 -23.04 3.39 -8.73
N ALA A 86 -21.85 3.00 -9.19
CA ALA A 86 -21.65 1.76 -9.91
C ALA A 86 -22.14 0.59 -9.03
N ALA A 87 -22.95 -0.28 -9.62
CA ALA A 87 -23.57 -1.41 -8.97
C ALA A 87 -23.25 -2.70 -9.75
N GLY A 88 -23.52 -3.84 -9.12
CA GLY A 88 -23.25 -5.16 -9.70
C GLY A 88 -22.13 -5.89 -8.99
N THR A 89 -21.67 -6.96 -9.62
CA THR A 89 -20.61 -7.85 -9.17
C THR A 89 -19.23 -7.21 -9.29
N LEU A 90 -18.19 -7.90 -8.81
CA LEU A 90 -16.81 -7.46 -9.03
C LEU A 90 -16.50 -7.35 -10.53
N ALA A 91 -16.84 -8.37 -11.31
CA ALA A 91 -16.64 -8.39 -12.76
C ALA A 91 -17.27 -7.17 -13.46
N ASP A 92 -18.51 -6.82 -13.08
CA ASP A 92 -19.22 -5.67 -13.67
C ASP A 92 -18.48 -4.34 -13.47
N VAL A 93 -17.74 -4.21 -12.36
CA VAL A 93 -16.98 -2.98 -12.06
C VAL A 93 -15.51 -3.07 -12.42
N MET A 94 -14.99 -4.20 -12.94
CA MET A 94 -13.59 -4.31 -13.35
C MET A 94 -13.30 -3.64 -14.70
N SER A 95 -14.28 -3.58 -15.59
CA SER A 95 -14.10 -2.99 -16.92
C SER A 95 -13.63 -1.52 -16.85
N GLY A 96 -12.55 -1.20 -17.55
CA GLY A 96 -11.94 0.14 -17.56
C GLY A 96 -11.29 0.56 -16.23
N ALA A 97 -11.01 -0.37 -15.32
CA ALA A 97 -10.20 -0.08 -14.14
C ALA A 97 -8.71 0.01 -14.52
N ASP A 98 -8.00 1.00 -13.97
CA ASP A 98 -6.54 1.08 -14.10
C ASP A 98 -5.84 0.22 -13.06
N VAL A 99 -6.44 0.11 -11.87
CA VAL A 99 -5.84 -0.52 -10.70
C VAL A 99 -6.85 -1.43 -10.02
N PHE A 100 -6.43 -2.65 -9.73
CA PHE A 100 -7.12 -3.55 -8.81
C PHE A 100 -6.30 -3.76 -7.54
N ILE A 101 -6.96 -3.70 -6.38
CA ILE A 101 -6.37 -4.02 -5.08
C ILE A 101 -7.27 -5.03 -4.36
N GLY A 102 -6.82 -6.28 -4.28
CA GLY A 102 -7.46 -7.36 -3.56
C GLY A 102 -6.92 -7.48 -2.14
N VAL A 103 -7.80 -7.41 -1.15
CA VAL A 103 -7.51 -7.69 0.27
C VAL A 103 -8.63 -8.53 0.87
N SER A 104 -9.05 -9.56 0.12
CA SER A 104 -10.30 -10.27 0.35
C SER A 104 -10.13 -11.78 0.50
N SER A 105 -10.28 -12.53 -0.58
CA SER A 105 -10.35 -13.99 -0.62
C SER A 105 -9.77 -14.49 -1.94
N ARG A 106 -9.30 -15.74 -1.93
CA ARG A 106 -8.72 -16.42 -3.10
C ARG A 106 -9.69 -16.50 -4.29
N ASP A 107 -9.13 -16.56 -5.50
CA ASP A 107 -9.81 -16.94 -6.75
C ASP A 107 -11.10 -16.15 -7.05
N VAL A 108 -11.06 -14.84 -6.78
CA VAL A 108 -12.19 -13.92 -7.01
C VAL A 108 -12.09 -13.14 -8.33
N LEU A 109 -10.90 -13.14 -8.94
CA LEU A 109 -10.65 -12.53 -10.24
C LEU A 109 -10.40 -13.63 -11.28
N THR A 110 -10.96 -13.44 -12.47
CA THR A 110 -10.65 -14.27 -13.63
C THR A 110 -9.73 -13.52 -14.59
N VAL A 111 -9.07 -14.27 -15.49
CA VAL A 111 -8.29 -13.69 -16.59
C VAL A 111 -9.13 -12.76 -17.46
N GLU A 112 -10.42 -13.05 -17.65
CA GLU A 112 -11.31 -12.23 -18.46
C GLU A 112 -11.58 -10.88 -17.79
N ASP A 113 -11.77 -10.85 -16.47
CA ASP A 113 -11.93 -9.60 -15.71
C ASP A 113 -10.69 -8.71 -15.84
N VAL A 114 -9.49 -9.31 -15.76
CA VAL A 114 -8.21 -8.60 -15.92
C VAL A 114 -8.04 -8.06 -17.34
N ARG A 115 -8.46 -8.80 -18.37
CA ARG A 115 -8.37 -8.34 -19.77
C ARG A 115 -9.30 -7.17 -20.09
N GLN A 116 -10.32 -6.94 -19.29
CA GLN A 116 -11.23 -5.81 -19.43
C GLN A 116 -10.73 -4.54 -18.74
N MET A 117 -9.63 -4.61 -18.00
CA MET A 117 -8.96 -3.45 -17.42
C MET A 117 -8.32 -2.56 -18.49
N GLU A 118 -7.92 -1.36 -18.10
CA GLU A 118 -7.23 -0.44 -18.98
C GLU A 118 -5.86 -0.94 -19.43
N THR A 119 -5.35 -0.35 -20.51
CA THR A 119 -3.96 -0.58 -20.92
C THR A 119 -2.99 -0.18 -19.81
N ASP A 120 -1.89 -0.92 -19.69
CA ASP A 120 -0.94 -0.82 -18.59
C ASP A 120 -1.58 -0.95 -17.18
N ALA A 121 -2.55 -1.86 -17.04
CA ALA A 121 -3.21 -2.16 -15.76
C ALA A 121 -2.23 -2.55 -14.65
N ILE A 122 -2.62 -2.27 -13.40
CA ILE A 122 -1.89 -2.65 -12.19
C ILE A 122 -2.78 -3.56 -11.36
N VAL A 123 -2.29 -4.75 -10.98
CA VAL A 123 -3.04 -5.70 -10.14
C VAL A 123 -2.24 -6.02 -8.89
N PHE A 124 -2.81 -5.70 -7.73
CA PHE A 124 -2.29 -6.09 -6.42
C PHE A 124 -3.22 -7.15 -5.82
N ALA A 125 -2.84 -8.42 -5.84
CA ALA A 125 -3.61 -9.54 -5.30
C ALA A 125 -3.02 -9.99 -3.95
N LEU A 126 -3.53 -9.43 -2.85
CA LEU A 126 -2.88 -9.48 -1.53
C LEU A 126 -3.53 -10.47 -0.56
N ALA A 127 -4.54 -11.22 -0.98
CA ALA A 127 -5.04 -12.34 -0.19
C ALA A 127 -3.92 -13.37 0.07
N ASN A 128 -3.92 -13.92 1.28
CA ASN A 128 -2.96 -14.95 1.70
C ASN A 128 -3.72 -16.17 2.26
N PRO A 129 -3.19 -17.40 2.09
CA PRO A 129 -1.97 -17.75 1.35
C PRO A 129 -2.16 -17.78 -0.18
N ASP A 130 -3.42 -17.84 -0.63
CA ASP A 130 -3.79 -17.91 -2.04
C ASP A 130 -4.36 -16.55 -2.48
N PRO A 131 -3.78 -15.91 -3.52
CA PRO A 131 -4.18 -14.58 -3.96
C PRO A 131 -5.53 -14.57 -4.68
N GLU A 132 -6.08 -13.37 -4.92
CA GLU A 132 -7.32 -13.17 -5.68
C GLU A 132 -7.26 -13.72 -7.11
N ILE A 133 -6.06 -13.72 -7.72
CA ILE A 133 -5.69 -14.32 -9.00
C ILE A 133 -4.20 -14.66 -8.93
N THR A 134 -3.78 -15.75 -9.58
CA THR A 134 -2.36 -16.14 -9.57
C THR A 134 -1.52 -15.20 -10.45
N PRO A 135 -0.25 -14.91 -10.10
CA PRO A 135 0.63 -14.12 -10.94
C PRO A 135 0.78 -14.69 -12.36
N GLU A 136 0.84 -16.01 -12.49
CA GLU A 136 0.97 -16.69 -13.79
C GLU A 136 -0.21 -16.40 -14.73
N GLU A 137 -1.41 -16.20 -14.17
CA GLU A 137 -2.61 -15.84 -14.92
C GLU A 137 -2.71 -14.34 -15.21
N ALA A 138 -2.28 -13.49 -14.27
CA ALA A 138 -2.44 -12.04 -14.37
C ALA A 138 -1.29 -11.34 -15.12
N GLU A 139 -0.03 -11.71 -14.87
CA GLU A 139 1.18 -11.05 -15.42
C GLU A 139 1.17 -10.90 -16.94
N PRO A 140 0.70 -11.87 -17.76
CA PRO A 140 0.63 -11.70 -19.20
C PRO A 140 -0.33 -10.60 -19.68
N HIS A 141 -1.17 -10.07 -18.79
CA HIS A 141 -2.27 -9.16 -19.11
C HIS A 141 -2.15 -7.80 -18.43
N VAL A 142 -1.18 -7.61 -17.54
CA VAL A 142 -1.03 -6.39 -16.73
C VAL A 142 0.41 -5.87 -16.80
N LYS A 143 0.59 -4.59 -16.50
CA LYS A 143 1.92 -3.97 -16.49
C LYS A 143 2.67 -4.21 -15.20
N VAL A 144 1.94 -4.27 -14.08
CA VAL A 144 2.50 -4.52 -12.75
C VAL A 144 1.60 -5.51 -12.04
N MET A 145 2.22 -6.59 -11.55
CA MET A 145 1.60 -7.56 -10.65
C MET A 145 2.32 -7.51 -9.30
N ALA A 146 1.56 -7.54 -8.21
CA ALA A 146 2.09 -7.62 -6.86
C ALA A 146 1.24 -8.55 -6.00
N THR A 147 1.87 -9.24 -5.05
CA THR A 147 1.17 -10.13 -4.12
C THR A 147 1.64 -9.95 -2.68
N GLY A 148 0.96 -10.60 -1.73
CA GLY A 148 1.45 -10.70 -0.36
C GLY A 148 2.53 -11.77 -0.16
N ARG A 149 2.75 -12.64 -1.14
CA ARG A 149 3.61 -13.82 -1.00
C ARG A 149 5.07 -13.50 -1.31
N SER A 150 5.98 -14.18 -0.62
CA SER A 150 7.43 -13.93 -0.71
C SER A 150 8.11 -14.64 -1.88
N ASP A 151 7.44 -15.59 -2.52
CA ASP A 151 7.97 -16.35 -3.65
C ASP A 151 7.77 -15.65 -5.00
N TYR A 152 7.07 -14.52 -5.04
CA TYR A 152 6.86 -13.70 -6.23
C TYR A 152 7.55 -12.34 -6.14
N PRO A 153 7.84 -11.69 -7.29
CA PRO A 153 8.23 -10.28 -7.32
C PRO A 153 7.19 -9.38 -6.65
N ASN A 154 7.59 -8.15 -6.32
CA ASN A 154 6.72 -7.14 -5.74
C ASN A 154 5.92 -7.61 -4.51
N GLN A 155 6.60 -8.22 -3.53
CA GLN A 155 5.93 -8.61 -2.29
C GLN A 155 5.49 -7.36 -1.49
N ILE A 156 4.19 -7.12 -1.41
CA ILE A 156 3.58 -6.12 -0.54
C ILE A 156 3.42 -6.72 0.85
N ASN A 157 4.35 -6.38 1.75
CA ASN A 157 4.38 -6.89 3.12
C ASN A 157 4.52 -5.76 4.14
N ASN A 158 3.65 -5.80 5.15
CA ASN A 158 3.61 -4.90 6.30
C ASN A 158 4.96 -4.74 7.02
N VAL A 159 5.83 -5.75 6.97
CA VAL A 159 7.20 -5.71 7.52
C VAL A 159 8.02 -4.54 6.98
N LEU A 160 7.75 -4.07 5.76
CA LEU A 160 8.42 -2.89 5.19
C LEU A 160 8.07 -1.58 5.92
N CYS A 161 6.96 -1.55 6.65
CA CYS A 161 6.49 -0.36 7.34
C CYS A 161 6.80 -0.38 8.83
N PHE A 162 6.41 -1.44 9.54
CA PHE A 162 6.30 -1.39 11.00
C PHE A 162 7.59 -1.13 11.79
N PRO A 163 8.73 -1.76 11.47
CA PRO A 163 9.97 -1.53 12.20
C PRO A 163 10.37 -0.04 12.15
N GLY A 164 10.34 0.56 10.97
CA GLY A 164 10.67 1.97 10.78
C GLY A 164 9.62 2.90 11.37
N LEU A 165 8.32 2.60 11.14
CA LEU A 165 7.22 3.41 11.67
C LEU A 165 7.31 3.52 13.18
N PHE A 166 7.37 2.40 13.90
CA PHE A 166 7.46 2.42 15.37
C PHE A 166 8.75 3.06 15.86
N ARG A 167 9.88 2.81 15.19
CA ARG A 167 11.13 3.46 15.55
C ARG A 167 11.02 4.98 15.49
N GLY A 168 10.48 5.52 14.39
CA GLY A 168 10.30 6.96 14.23
C GLY A 168 9.36 7.57 15.28
N LEU A 169 8.24 6.89 15.57
CA LEU A 169 7.31 7.32 16.63
C LEU A 169 7.98 7.41 18.00
N LEU A 170 8.79 6.40 18.36
CA LEU A 170 9.46 6.31 19.65
C LEU A 170 10.58 7.33 19.79
N ASP A 171 11.34 7.56 18.72
CA ASP A 171 12.48 8.49 18.69
C ASP A 171 12.06 9.92 19.05
N VAL A 172 10.92 10.38 18.51
CA VAL A 172 10.36 11.71 18.79
C VAL A 172 9.24 11.72 19.83
N ARG A 173 8.95 10.56 20.42
CA ARG A 173 7.87 10.34 21.40
C ARG A 173 6.53 10.88 20.92
N ALA A 174 6.14 10.58 19.68
CA ALA A 174 4.87 10.98 19.09
C ALA A 174 3.68 10.57 19.98
N ARG A 175 2.64 11.39 20.02
CA ARG A 175 1.41 11.11 20.78
C ARG A 175 0.41 10.25 20.01
N GLN A 176 0.47 10.32 18.68
CA GLN A 176 -0.45 9.65 17.78
C GLN A 176 0.21 9.43 16.41
N VAL A 177 -0.45 8.64 15.56
CA VAL A 177 -0.12 8.48 14.14
C VAL A 177 -1.23 9.17 13.34
N ASN A 178 -0.89 10.23 12.60
CA ASN A 178 -1.81 10.89 11.66
C ASN A 178 -1.56 10.40 10.21
N ASP A 179 -2.40 10.86 9.28
CA ASP A 179 -2.34 10.42 7.88
C ASP A 179 -1.11 10.94 7.16
N GLU A 180 -0.63 12.15 7.50
CA GLU A 180 0.59 12.71 6.94
C GLU A 180 1.81 11.83 7.25
N MET A 181 1.89 11.27 8.46
CA MET A 181 2.95 10.33 8.86
C MET A 181 2.85 9.01 8.08
N LYS A 182 1.64 8.53 7.77
CA LYS A 182 1.43 7.32 6.96
C LYS A 182 1.88 7.56 5.51
N ILE A 183 1.54 8.72 4.96
CA ILE A 183 1.96 9.14 3.61
C ILE A 183 3.49 9.27 3.56
N ALA A 184 4.10 9.90 4.57
CA ALA A 184 5.56 10.03 4.66
C ALA A 184 6.26 8.66 4.73
N ALA A 185 5.70 7.71 5.49
CA ALA A 185 6.20 6.34 5.52
C ALA A 185 6.12 5.66 4.14
N ALA A 186 4.99 5.80 3.44
CA ALA A 186 4.79 5.21 2.12
C ALA A 186 5.78 5.80 1.09
N GLN A 187 5.96 7.12 1.11
CA GLN A 187 6.92 7.83 0.26
C GLN A 187 8.37 7.39 0.55
N ALA A 188 8.72 7.20 1.82
CA ALA A 188 10.04 6.71 2.19
C ALA A 188 10.31 5.30 1.65
N ILE A 189 9.34 4.38 1.78
CA ILE A 189 9.44 3.03 1.20
C ILE A 189 9.59 3.11 -0.32
N ALA A 190 8.74 3.89 -1.00
CA ALA A 190 8.78 4.04 -2.45
C ALA A 190 10.13 4.60 -2.94
N SER A 191 10.72 5.54 -2.19
CA SER A 191 12.00 6.20 -2.53
C SER A 191 13.24 5.31 -2.42
N ILE A 192 13.14 4.12 -1.82
CA ILE A 192 14.24 3.16 -1.77
C ILE A 192 14.62 2.68 -3.18
N ILE A 193 13.64 2.63 -4.08
CA ILE A 193 13.82 2.26 -5.48
C ILE A 193 14.05 3.55 -6.27
N SER A 194 15.21 3.66 -6.90
CA SER A 194 15.54 4.78 -7.79
C SER A 194 14.84 4.67 -9.15
N ASP A 195 14.70 5.78 -9.86
CA ASP A 195 14.04 5.80 -11.18
C ASP A 195 14.70 4.86 -12.21
N ASN A 196 16.00 4.58 -12.06
CA ASN A 196 16.74 3.66 -12.93
C ASN A 196 16.63 2.18 -12.52
N GLU A 197 16.17 1.89 -11.30
CA GLU A 197 15.89 0.53 -10.83
C GLU A 197 14.41 0.16 -11.02
N LEU A 198 13.53 1.16 -11.14
CA LEU A 198 12.10 0.99 -11.25
C LEU A 198 11.72 0.24 -12.54
N HIS A 199 11.08 -0.92 -12.39
CA HIS A 199 10.58 -1.72 -13.50
C HIS A 199 9.35 -2.56 -13.08
N PRO A 200 8.62 -3.21 -14.01
CA PRO A 200 7.41 -3.99 -13.71
C PRO A 200 7.49 -4.95 -12.51
N GLU A 201 8.60 -5.67 -12.36
CA GLU A 201 8.83 -6.64 -11.28
C GLU A 201 9.50 -6.05 -10.01
N TYR A 202 9.69 -4.73 -9.94
CA TYR A 202 10.37 -4.06 -8.83
C TYR A 202 9.80 -2.65 -8.58
N VAL A 203 8.58 -2.61 -8.04
CA VAL A 203 7.88 -1.38 -7.62
C VAL A 203 7.87 -1.20 -6.09
N VAL A 204 8.22 -2.24 -5.33
CA VAL A 204 8.31 -2.22 -3.87
C VAL A 204 9.61 -2.93 -3.44
N PRO A 205 10.38 -2.38 -2.48
CA PRO A 205 11.66 -2.95 -2.08
C PRO A 205 11.48 -4.31 -1.38
N SER A 206 12.55 -5.10 -1.35
CA SER A 206 12.59 -6.36 -0.60
C SER A 206 12.40 -6.12 0.91
N VAL A 207 11.71 -7.04 1.59
CA VAL A 207 11.57 -7.04 3.07
C VAL A 207 12.91 -7.12 3.80
N PHE A 208 13.99 -7.51 3.12
CA PHE A 208 15.34 -7.59 3.66
C PHE A 208 16.20 -6.35 3.36
N ASP A 209 15.66 -5.36 2.65
CA ASP A 209 16.39 -4.13 2.36
C ASP A 209 16.56 -3.30 3.65
N GLN A 210 17.78 -3.28 4.16
CA GLN A 210 18.12 -2.64 5.43
C GLN A 210 17.92 -1.11 5.41
N ARG A 211 17.82 -0.50 4.23
CA ARG A 211 17.60 0.95 4.08
C ARG A 211 16.18 1.34 4.47
N VAL A 212 15.20 0.44 4.28
CA VAL A 212 13.76 0.72 4.44
C VAL A 212 13.44 1.19 5.86
N ALA A 213 13.82 0.41 6.88
CA ALA A 213 13.45 0.73 8.26
C ALA A 213 14.00 2.09 8.72
N THR A 214 15.23 2.40 8.32
CA THR A 214 15.89 3.68 8.62
C THR A 214 15.19 4.84 7.92
N ALA A 215 14.95 4.74 6.61
CA ALA A 215 14.29 5.79 5.84
C ALA A 215 12.87 6.08 6.36
N VAL A 216 12.09 5.03 6.67
CA VAL A 216 10.75 5.18 7.24
C VAL A 216 10.81 5.84 8.62
N ALA A 217 11.75 5.44 9.49
CA ALA A 217 11.88 6.02 10.82
C ALA A 217 12.18 7.53 10.77
N GLU A 218 13.07 7.94 9.87
CA GLU A 218 13.40 9.35 9.67
C GLU A 218 12.20 10.14 9.15
N ALA A 219 11.56 9.68 8.07
CA ALA A 219 10.42 10.35 7.47
C ALA A 219 9.25 10.51 8.45
N VAL A 220 8.94 9.45 9.21
CA VAL A 220 7.88 9.47 10.22
C VAL A 220 8.23 10.42 11.38
N SER A 221 9.48 10.40 11.84
CA SER A 221 9.95 11.30 12.91
C SER A 221 9.81 12.77 12.50
N LEU A 222 10.29 13.12 11.31
CA LEU A 222 10.20 14.47 10.76
C LEU A 222 8.75 14.90 10.62
N LYS A 223 7.89 14.04 10.07
CA LYS A 223 6.48 14.38 9.87
C LYS A 223 5.70 14.50 11.18
N ALA A 224 6.06 13.72 12.20
CA ALA A 224 5.49 13.85 13.54
C ALA A 224 5.87 15.18 14.20
N ILE A 225 7.07 15.70 13.96
CA ILE A 225 7.50 17.03 14.42
C ILE A 225 6.74 18.12 13.67
N GLU A 226 6.69 18.04 12.34
CA GLU A 226 6.03 19.02 11.47
C GLU A 226 4.54 19.18 11.79
N THR A 227 3.85 18.07 12.05
CA THR A 227 2.41 18.06 12.38
C THR A 227 2.12 18.33 13.86
N GLY A 228 3.15 18.60 14.67
CA GLY A 228 3.00 19.01 16.07
C GLY A 228 2.59 17.89 17.04
N VAL A 229 2.64 16.63 16.62
CA VAL A 229 2.28 15.48 17.47
C VAL A 229 3.48 14.91 18.24
N ALA A 230 4.70 15.29 17.88
CA ALA A 230 5.94 14.92 18.57
C ALA A 230 6.10 15.65 19.91
N ARG A 231 6.75 15.00 20.88
CA ARG A 231 7.15 15.61 22.17
C ARG A 231 8.63 15.94 22.24
N ARG A 232 9.42 15.50 21.26
CA ARG A 232 10.79 15.94 21.04
C ARG A 232 10.87 16.63 19.69
N SER A 233 11.56 17.76 19.65
CA SER A 233 11.73 18.58 18.43
C SER A 233 12.97 18.20 17.62
N GLN A 234 13.75 17.21 18.07
CA GLN A 234 14.93 16.73 17.39
C GLN A 234 14.83 15.22 17.19
N VAL A 235 15.10 14.78 15.96
CA VAL A 235 15.34 13.37 15.66
C VAL A 235 16.68 13.00 16.32
N PRO A 236 16.74 11.96 17.16
CA PRO A 236 18.01 11.47 17.70
C PRO A 236 18.98 11.22 16.55
N ARG A 237 20.22 11.73 16.63
CA ARG A 237 21.25 11.33 15.66
C ARG A 237 21.35 9.81 15.68
N GLN A 238 21.37 9.20 14.50
CA GLN A 238 21.71 7.79 14.40
C GLN A 238 23.04 7.58 15.14
N MET A 239 23.07 6.67 16.11
CA MET A 239 24.33 6.12 16.56
C MET A 239 24.84 5.32 15.36
N GLU A 240 25.68 5.95 14.52
CA GLU A 240 26.51 5.20 13.59
C GLU A 240 27.17 4.10 14.41
N ALA A 241 26.93 2.84 14.05
CA ALA A 241 27.70 1.75 14.63
C ALA A 241 29.17 2.07 14.34
N GLU A 242 29.97 2.32 15.38
CA GLU A 242 31.39 2.59 15.22
C GLU A 242 32.03 1.50 14.35
N PRO A 243 32.69 1.85 13.23
CA PRO A 243 33.45 0.87 12.48
C PRO A 243 34.67 0.48 13.32
N GLY A 244 34.57 -0.65 14.02
CA GLY A 244 35.71 -1.39 14.53
C GLY A 244 36.01 -1.23 16.01
N THR A 245 35.27 -1.92 16.87
CA THR A 245 35.88 -2.57 18.04
C THR A 245 36.28 -3.99 17.65
N ASN A 246 37.49 -4.11 17.11
CA ASN A 246 38.20 -5.37 17.04
C ASN A 246 38.38 -5.86 18.50
N PRO A 247 37.83 -6.99 18.94
CA PRO A 247 38.13 -7.50 20.27
C PRO A 247 39.61 -7.87 20.25
N GLY A 248 40.40 -7.02 20.89
CA GLY A 248 41.83 -7.18 21.03
C GLY A 248 42.15 -8.60 21.48
N ILE A 249 43.08 -9.19 20.74
CA ILE A 249 43.91 -10.31 21.13
C ILE A 249 44.28 -10.15 22.61
N LEU A 250 43.67 -10.95 23.49
CA LEU A 250 44.24 -11.25 24.79
C LEU A 250 45.00 -12.56 24.65
N GLY A 251 46.26 -12.43 24.27
CA GLY A 251 47.25 -13.46 24.48
C GLY A 251 47.77 -13.37 25.91
N SER A 252 47.59 -14.46 26.66
CA SER A 252 48.56 -15.07 27.57
C SER A 252 48.00 -16.41 28.04
#